data_AF-A0A4Y2JKY7-F1
#
_entry.id   AF-A0A4Y2JKY7-F1
#
_cell.length_a   1.000
_cell.length_b   1.000
_cell.length_c   1.000
_cell.angle_alpha   90.00
_cell.angle_beta   90.00
_cell.angle_gamma   90.00
#
_symmetry.space_group_name_H-M   'P 1'
#
loop_
_entity.id
_entity.type
_entity.pdbx_description
1 polymer ?
#
loop_
_entity_poly.entity_id
_entity_poly.type
_entity_poly.pdbx_seq_one_letter_code
_entity_poly.pdbx_strand_id
1 'polypeptide(L)'
;MAGYQDLSEFERGVIVGALEMGRSISEVAMKFGFSRTTISRVYREYRESGKTSNLRHRCGRKMIVQERDQRRLMRIIKRDRRATLPQIS
;
A
#
# COMPACT_ATOMS: atom_id res chain seq x y z
N MET A 1 10.02 15.53 7.24
CA MET A 1 9.22 14.49 6.56
C MET A 1 8.30 13.88 7.59
N ALA A 2 6.99 14.17 7.55
CA ALA A 2 6.04 13.47 8.39
C ALA A 2 5.94 12.03 7.85
N GLY A 3 6.53 11.07 8.57
CA GLY A 3 6.45 9.67 8.18
C GLY A 3 4.99 9.26 8.09
N TYR A 4 4.59 8.69 6.95
CA TYR A 4 3.31 7.98 6.84
C TYR A 4 3.40 6.75 7.76
N GLN A 5 3.05 6.91 9.03
CA GLN A 5 2.78 5.78 9.90
C GLN A 5 1.41 5.25 9.51
N ASP A 6 1.42 4.11 8.83
CA ASP A 6 0.20 3.36 8.60
C ASP A 6 -0.29 2.78 9.93
N LEU A 7 -1.60 2.61 10.03
CA LEU A 7 -2.19 1.96 11.20
C LEU A 7 -1.69 0.52 11.28
N SER A 8 -1.30 0.10 12.48
CA SER A 8 -1.01 -1.31 12.73
C SER A 8 -2.26 -2.16 12.46
N GLU A 9 -2.04 -3.42 12.12
CA GLU A 9 -3.14 -4.38 11.90
C GLU A 9 -4.01 -4.52 13.15
N PHE A 10 -3.41 -4.41 14.33
CA PHE A 10 -4.13 -4.39 15.60
C PHE A 10 -5.04 -3.16 15.72
N GLU A 11 -4.52 -1.94 15.53
CA GLU A 11 -5.34 -0.72 15.59
C GLU A 11 -6.49 -0.75 14.57
N ARG A 12 -6.23 -1.21 13.35
CA ARG A 12 -7.27 -1.43 12.32
C ARG A 12 -8.34 -2.40 12.78
N GLY A 13 -7.94 -3.52 13.39
CA GLY A 13 -8.87 -4.50 13.95
C GLY A 13 -9.76 -3.91 15.03
N VAL A 14 -9.19 -3.14 15.97
CA VAL A 14 -9.96 -2.52 17.05
C VAL A 14 -10.90 -1.43 16.51
N ILE A 15 -10.44 -0.61 15.55
CA ILE A 15 -11.28 0.41 14.89
C ILE A 15 -12.50 -0.24 14.22
N VAL A 16 -12.28 -1.31 13.45
CA VAL A 16 -13.38 -2.03 12.78
C VAL A 16 -14.34 -2.63 13.80
N GLY A 17 -13.82 -3.29 14.84
CA GLY A 17 -14.65 -3.87 15.90
C GLY A 17 -15.53 -2.83 16.60
N ALA A 18 -14.98 -1.65 16.91
CA ALA A 18 -15.75 -0.57 17.51
C ALA A 18 -16.88 -0.06 16.61
N LEU A 19 -16.63 0.06 15.31
CA LEU A 19 -17.62 0.52 14.34
C LEU A 19 -18.73 -0.53 14.10
N GLU A 20 -18.38 -1.82 14.06
CA GLU A 20 -19.36 -2.92 13.99
C GLU A 20 -20.23 -3.00 15.25
N MET A 21 -19.72 -2.58 16.42
CA MET A 21 -20.48 -2.42 17.66
C MET A 21 -21.39 -1.17 17.68
N GLY A 22 -21.50 -0.44 16.56
CA GLY A 22 -22.37 0.73 16.43
C GLY A 22 -21.80 2.03 16.98
N ARG A 23 -20.49 2.10 17.29
CA ARG A 23 -19.84 3.35 17.71
C ARG A 23 -19.74 4.32 16.53
N SER A 24 -19.81 5.62 16.82
CA SER A 24 -19.71 6.63 15.77
C SER A 24 -18.26 6.83 15.31
N ILE A 25 -18.07 7.23 14.05
CA ILE A 25 -16.73 7.55 13.51
C ILE A 25 -16.02 8.62 14.35
N SER A 26 -16.77 9.63 14.83
CA SER A 26 -16.20 10.70 15.65
C SER A 26 -15.74 10.20 17.01
N GLU A 27 -16.51 9.32 17.65
CA GLU A 27 -16.15 8.70 18.94
C GLU A 27 -14.87 7.86 18.81
N VAL A 28 -14.78 7.04 17.76
CA VAL A 28 -13.58 6.24 17.48
C VAL A 28 -12.39 7.15 17.15
N ALA A 29 -12.56 8.18 16.34
CA ALA A 29 -11.51 9.14 16.00
C ALA A 29 -10.93 9.82 17.24
N MET A 30 -11.79 10.30 18.14
CA MET A 30 -11.37 10.92 19.41
C MET A 30 -10.64 9.92 20.32
N LYS A 31 -11.15 8.68 20.42
CA LYS A 31 -10.57 7.66 21.29
C LYS A 31 -9.17 7.21 20.86
N PHE A 32 -8.95 7.06 19.55
CA PHE A 32 -7.67 6.61 19.02
C PHE A 32 -6.73 7.75 18.60
N GLY A 33 -7.16 9.02 18.71
CA GLY A 33 -6.34 10.17 18.35
C GLY A 33 -6.09 10.31 16.84
N PHE A 34 -6.86 9.62 15.99
CA PHE A 34 -6.73 9.71 14.53
C PHE A 34 -7.77 10.64 13.94
N SER A 35 -7.49 11.16 12.75
CA SER A 35 -8.47 11.95 12.00
C SER A 35 -9.71 11.11 11.67
N ARG A 36 -10.89 11.76 11.64
CA ARG A 36 -12.14 11.12 11.16
C ARG A 36 -11.96 10.53 9.77
N THR A 37 -11.19 11.19 8.90
CA THR A 37 -10.88 10.70 7.55
C THR A 37 -10.08 9.40 7.55
N THR A 38 -9.16 9.21 8.49
CA THR A 38 -8.41 7.96 8.64
C THR A 38 -9.36 6.83 9.03
N ILE A 39 -10.20 7.06 10.04
CA ILE A 39 -11.19 6.08 10.50
C ILE A 39 -12.18 5.71 9.39
N SER A 40 -12.74 6.70 8.67
CA SER A 40 -13.63 6.47 7.53
C SER A 40 -12.97 5.64 6.42
N ARG A 41 -11.68 5.88 6.14
CA ARG A 41 -10.94 5.11 5.12
C ARG A 41 -10.77 3.65 5.53
N VAL A 42 -10.38 3.40 6.78
CA VAL A 42 -10.24 2.03 7.32
C VAL A 42 -11.56 1.27 7.20
N TYR A 43 -12.66 1.89 7.64
CA TYR A 43 -13.96 1.23 7.61
C TYR A 43 -14.45 0.95 6.19
N ARG A 44 -14.22 1.88 5.25
CA ARG A 44 -14.53 1.67 3.84
C ARG A 44 -13.72 0.51 3.25
N GLU A 45 -12.41 0.46 3.49
CA GLU A 45 -11.57 -0.64 3.02
C GLU A 45 -11.98 -1.99 3.60
N TYR A 46 -12.38 -2.02 4.88
CA TYR A 46 -12.96 -3.20 5.50
C TYR A 46 -14.28 -3.61 4.84
N ARG A 47 -15.20 -2.67 4.60
CA ARG A 47 -16.48 -2.94 3.92
C ARG A 47 -16.31 -3.50 2.50
N GLU A 48 -15.30 -3.04 1.78
CA GLU A 48 -15.01 -3.48 0.41
C GLU A 48 -14.30 -4.84 0.36
N SER A 49 -13.34 -5.08 1.27
CA SER A 49 -12.47 -6.26 1.21
C SER A 49 -12.79 -7.36 2.21
N GLY A 50 -13.57 -7.06 3.24
CA GLY A 50 -13.81 -7.91 4.41
C GLY A 50 -12.59 -8.08 5.33
N LYS A 51 -11.48 -7.38 5.05
CA LYS A 51 -10.20 -7.56 5.75
C LYS A 51 -9.82 -6.30 6.50
N THR A 52 -9.26 -6.49 7.69
CA THR A 52 -8.69 -5.41 8.51
C THR A 52 -7.27 -5.06 8.07
N SER A 53 -6.54 -6.02 7.50
CA SER A 53 -5.15 -5.87 7.07
C SER A 53 -5.00 -4.98 5.84
N ASN A 54 -3.98 -4.11 5.87
CA ASN A 54 -3.64 -3.28 4.72
C ASN A 54 -2.72 -4.05 3.76
N LEU A 55 -3.32 -4.79 2.80
CA LEU A 55 -2.56 -5.51 1.78
C LEU A 55 -1.94 -4.59 0.72
N ARG A 56 -2.17 -3.27 0.76
CA ARG A 56 -1.66 -2.35 -0.26
C ARG A 56 -0.13 -2.30 -0.32
N HIS A 57 0.57 -2.62 0.77
CA HIS A 57 2.03 -2.69 0.75
C HIS A 57 2.58 -3.81 -0.16
N ARG A 58 1.77 -4.84 -0.46
CA ARG A 58 2.16 -5.93 -1.36
C ARG A 58 1.69 -5.70 -2.79
N CYS A 59 0.91 -4.65 -3.05
CA CYS A 59 0.52 -4.28 -4.40
C CYS A 59 1.48 -3.20 -4.94
N GLY A 60 2.29 -3.61 -5.92
CA GLY A 60 3.13 -2.72 -6.70
C GLY A 60 2.99 -3.05 -8.18
N ARG A 61 3.56 -2.20 -9.03
CA ARG A 61 3.63 -2.50 -10.47
C ARG A 61 4.41 -3.81 -10.65
N LYS A 62 3.74 -4.84 -11.16
CA LYS A 62 4.41 -6.10 -11.50
C LYS A 62 5.51 -5.81 -12.51
N MET A 63 6.71 -6.31 -12.25
CA MET A 63 7.78 -6.25 -13.23
C MET A 63 7.47 -7.24 -14.35
N ILE A 64 7.39 -6.73 -15.58
CA ILE A 64 7.17 -7.54 -16.79
C ILE A 64 8.48 -8.22 -17.20
N VAL A 65 9.61 -7.59 -16.88
CA VAL A 65 10.95 -8.01 -17.27
C VAL A 65 11.50 -9.00 -16.25
N GLN A 66 11.98 -10.17 -16.70
CA GLN A 66 12.61 -11.14 -15.83
C GLN A 66 13.96 -10.63 -15.31
N GLU A 67 14.42 -11.14 -14.17
CA GLU A 67 15.67 -10.71 -13.54
C GLU A 67 16.90 -10.90 -14.46
N ARG A 68 16.87 -11.93 -15.32
CA ARG A 68 17.89 -12.16 -16.36
C ARG A 68 17.91 -11.04 -17.40
N ASP A 69 16.74 -10.62 -17.86
CA ASP A 69 16.60 -9.57 -18.87
C ASP A 69 16.98 -8.22 -18.30
N GLN A 70 16.68 -7.97 -17.01
CA GLN A 70 17.18 -6.79 -16.30
C GLN A 70 18.71 -6.77 -16.22
N ARG A 71 19.34 -7.92 -15.90
CA ARG A 71 20.81 -8.05 -15.90
C ARG A 71 21.42 -7.85 -17.28
N ARG A 72 20.74 -8.30 -18.35
CA ARG A 72 21.17 -8.07 -19.73
C ARG A 72 21.06 -6.59 -20.09
N LEU A 73 19.93 -5.97 -19.81
CA LEU A 73 19.67 -4.56 -20.05
C LEU A 73 20.71 -3.67 -19.35
N MET A 74 20.99 -3.95 -18.07
CA MET A 74 22.03 -3.23 -17.31
C MET A 74 23.42 -3.35 -17.93
N ARG A 75 23.77 -4.51 -18.50
CA ARG A 75 25.06 -4.69 -19.21
C ARG A 75 25.11 -3.90 -20.51
N ILE A 76 24.02 -3.86 -21.26
CA ILE A 76 23.94 -3.11 -22.52
C ILE A 76 24.05 -1.61 -22.23
N ILE A 77 23.27 -1.08 -21.28
CA ILE A 77 23.30 0.34 -20.89
C ILE A 77 24.70 0.75 -20.39
N LYS A 78 25.38 -0.11 -19.63
CA LYS A 78 26.75 0.18 -19.16
C LYS A 78 27.77 0.24 -20.29
N ARG A 79 27.59 -0.54 -21.36
CA ARG A 79 28.50 -0.56 -22.52
C ARG A 79 28.18 0.57 -23.50
N ASP A 80 26.90 0.75 -23.80
CA ASP A 80 26.40 1.77 -24.70
C ASP A 80 25.08 2.34 -24.15
N ARG A 81 25.16 3.57 -23.66
CA ARG A 81 24.01 4.30 -23.09
C ARG A 81 23.02 4.75 -24.17
N ARG A 82 23.40 4.69 -25.46
CA ARG A 82 22.58 5.09 -26.62
C ARG A 82 22.04 3.90 -27.40
N ALA A 83 22.21 2.68 -26.87
CA ALA A 83 21.72 1.48 -27.51
C ALA A 83 20.21 1.59 -27.83
N THR A 84 19.86 1.30 -29.07
CA THR A 84 18.48 1.34 -29.57
C THR A 84 17.78 0.01 -29.34
N LEU A 85 16.43 0.00 -29.33
CA LEU A 85 15.65 -1.21 -29.08
C LEU A 85 16.07 -2.45 -29.91
N PRO A 86 16.41 -2.33 -31.21
CA PRO A 86 16.89 -3.48 -31.99
C PRO A 86 18.19 -4.10 -31.47
N GLN A 87 19.05 -3.32 -30.79
CA GLN A 87 20.30 -3.79 -30.19
C GLN A 87 20.08 -4.40 -28.79
N ILE A 88 18.92 -4.12 -28.19
CA ILE A 88 18.51 -4.63 -26.87
C ILE A 88 17.69 -5.92 -27.00
N SER A 89 17.03 -6.14 -28.14
CA SER A 89 16.26 -7.35 -28.50
C SER A 89 17.10 -8.61 -28.39
#